data_AF-A0A6L7VX27-F1
#
_entry.id   AF-A0A6L7VX27-F1
#
_cell.length_a   1.000
_cell.length_b   1.000
_cell.length_c   1.000
_cell.angle_alpha   90.00
_cell.angle_beta   90.00
_cell.angle_gamma   90.00
#
_symmetry.space_group_name_H-M   'P 1'
#
loop_
_entity.id
_entity.type
_entity.pdbx_description
1 polymer ?
#
loop_
_entity_poly.entity_id
_entity_poly.type
_entity_poly.pdbx_seq_one_letter_code
_entity_poly.pdbx_strand_id
1 'polypeptide(L)'
;MSLLTGVFADVEAYAVLVDEVSKRLEQGRTGPPNPDQKKLGQLLIDTSDRGLKSQSLEALTLDSLLRSNTGEPFADLDLKQLGEQLLSGQPDVNYHKQLEILAQRLEQKRAEIARRLRGR
;
A
#
# COMPACT_ATOMS: atom_id res chain seq x y z
N MET A 1 20.23 9.77 11.13
CA MET A 1 18.95 9.02 11.11
C MET A 1 19.24 7.54 11.02
N SER A 2 18.54 6.69 11.79
CA SER A 2 18.68 5.24 11.67
C SER A 2 17.90 4.73 10.46
N LEU A 3 18.36 3.67 9.80
CA LEU A 3 17.64 3.00 8.71
C LEU A 3 16.20 2.64 9.11
N LEU A 4 15.98 2.22 10.36
CA LEU A 4 14.65 1.89 10.88
C LEU A 4 13.72 3.11 10.99
N THR A 5 14.26 4.30 11.19
CA THR A 5 13.48 5.55 11.23
C THR A 5 12.99 5.92 9.83
N GLY A 6 13.81 5.69 8.79
CA GLY A 6 13.40 5.89 7.40
C GLY A 6 12.29 4.91 6.99
N VAL A 7 12.49 3.61 7.25
CA VAL A 7 11.47 2.59 6.95
C VAL A 7 10.16 2.85 7.68
N PHE A 8 10.20 3.35 8.93
CA PHE A 8 9.00 3.73 9.66
C PHE A 8 8.25 4.89 8.97
N ALA A 9 8.96 5.92 8.51
CA ALA A 9 8.38 7.04 7.79
C ALA A 9 7.75 6.60 6.45
N ASP A 10 8.38 5.68 5.72
CA ASP A 10 7.84 5.13 4.47
C ASP A 10 6.53 4.37 4.72
N VAL A 11 6.49 3.50 5.74
CA VAL A 11 5.28 2.77 6.14
C VAL A 11 4.15 3.74 6.51
N GLU A 12 4.47 4.79 7.26
CA GLU A 12 3.51 5.80 7.67
C GLU A 12 2.94 6.55 6.46
N ALA A 13 3.79 6.95 5.51
CA ALA A 13 3.37 7.61 4.29
C ALA A 13 2.43 6.74 3.44
N TYR A 14 2.74 5.44 3.29
CA TYR A 14 1.86 4.52 2.56
C TYR A 14 0.54 4.27 3.29
N ALA A 15 0.56 4.12 4.62
CA ALA A 15 -0.65 3.93 5.42
C ALA A 15 -1.60 5.13 5.29
N VAL A 16 -1.07 6.36 5.38
CA VAL A 16 -1.85 7.59 5.19
C VAL A 16 -2.48 7.63 3.79
N LEU A 17 -1.70 7.34 2.74
CA LEU A 17 -2.21 7.33 1.37
C LEU A 17 -3.36 6.33 1.17
N VAL A 18 -3.22 5.12 1.72
CA VAL A 18 -4.27 4.08 1.66
C VAL A 18 -5.52 4.52 2.44
N ASP A 19 -5.37 5.08 3.62
CA ASP A 19 -6.49 5.56 4.45
C ASP A 19 -7.25 6.72 3.79
N GLU A 20 -6.54 7.67 3.19
CA GLU A 20 -7.14 8.81 2.50
C GLU A 20 -7.95 8.37 1.28
N VAL A 21 -7.40 7.45 0.49
CA VAL A 21 -8.10 6.88 -0.67
C VAL A 21 -9.32 6.06 -0.21
N SER A 22 -9.17 5.21 0.82
CA SER A 22 -10.27 4.39 1.36
C SER A 22 -11.43 5.25 1.86
N LYS A 23 -11.16 6.24 2.73
CA LYS A 23 -12.17 7.17 3.27
C LYS A 23 -12.93 7.91 2.17
N ARG A 24 -12.23 8.32 1.12
CA ARG A 24 -12.87 9.05 0.02
C ARG A 24 -13.84 8.15 -0.75
N LEU A 25 -13.46 6.89 -0.97
CA LEU A 25 -14.28 5.95 -1.73
C LEU A 25 -15.51 5.51 -0.94
N GLU A 26 -15.37 5.34 0.38
CA GLU A 26 -16.48 5.13 1.31
C GLU A 26 -17.51 6.29 1.28
N GLN A 27 -17.05 7.53 1.08
CA GLN A 27 -17.92 8.71 0.96
C GLN A 27 -18.72 8.75 -0.35
N GLY A 28 -18.67 7.70 -1.18
CA GLY A 28 -19.44 7.59 -2.41
C GLY A 28 -19.03 8.64 -3.47
N ARG A 29 -17.83 9.22 -3.35
CA ARG A 29 -17.27 10.12 -4.37
C ARG A 29 -16.78 9.31 -5.57
N THR A 30 -17.71 8.66 -6.24
CA THR A 30 -17.48 7.96 -7.51
C THR A 30 -17.35 9.01 -8.61
N GLY A 31 -16.21 9.00 -9.29
CA GLY A 31 -15.81 10.02 -10.26
C GLY A 31 -14.41 9.72 -10.77
N PRO A 32 -13.84 10.58 -11.63
CA PRO A 32 -12.49 10.40 -12.12
C PRO A 32 -11.50 10.22 -10.96
N PRO A 33 -10.53 9.29 -11.06
CA PRO A 33 -9.53 9.08 -10.04
C PRO A 33 -8.81 10.39 -9.71
N ASN A 34 -8.75 10.72 -8.43
CA ASN A 34 -8.03 11.90 -7.96
C ASN A 34 -6.50 11.64 -7.96
N PRO A 35 -5.66 12.67 -7.73
CA PRO A 35 -4.21 12.50 -7.73
C PRO A 35 -3.69 11.42 -6.78
N ASP A 36 -4.20 11.35 -5.55
CA ASP A 36 -3.78 10.36 -4.54
C ASP A 36 -4.23 8.95 -4.92
N GLN A 37 -5.44 8.82 -5.45
CA GLN A 37 -5.96 7.56 -6.00
C GLN A 37 -5.11 7.07 -7.18
N LYS A 38 -4.70 7.99 -8.07
CA LYS A 38 -3.79 7.67 -9.18
C LYS A 38 -2.40 7.28 -8.69
N LYS A 39 -1.88 8.00 -7.71
CA LYS A 39 -0.58 7.71 -7.09
C LYS A 39 -0.60 6.32 -6.46
N LEU A 40 -1.61 6.02 -5.65
CA LEU A 40 -1.76 4.70 -5.04
C LEU A 40 -1.94 3.61 -6.10
N GLY A 41 -2.78 3.85 -7.10
CA GLY A 41 -3.02 2.89 -8.18
C GLY A 41 -1.75 2.54 -8.95
N GLN A 42 -0.97 3.55 -9.34
CA GLN A 42 0.30 3.34 -10.01
C GLN A 42 1.32 2.63 -9.11
N LEU A 43 1.44 3.05 -7.85
CA LEU A 43 2.35 2.43 -6.89
C LEU A 43 2.04 0.94 -6.70
N LEU A 44 0.76 0.55 -6.64
CA LEU A 44 0.36 -0.84 -6.49
C LEU A 44 0.66 -1.68 -7.75
N ILE A 45 0.43 -1.12 -8.94
CA ILE A 45 0.84 -1.76 -10.20
C ILE A 45 2.35 -1.96 -10.24
N ASP A 46 3.12 -0.93 -9.91
CA ASP A 46 4.58 -1.00 -9.88
C ASP A 46 5.05 -2.02 -8.83
N THR A 47 4.41 -2.07 -7.67
CA THR A 47 4.73 -3.04 -6.61
C THR A 47 4.39 -4.48 -7.01
N SER A 48 3.38 -4.68 -7.87
CA SER A 48 2.98 -6.02 -8.33
C SER A 48 4.07 -6.75 -9.11
N ASP A 49 5.01 -6.02 -9.73
CA ASP A 49 6.20 -6.59 -10.36
C ASP A 49 7.48 -6.41 -9.53
N ARG A 50 7.32 -6.11 -8.24
CA ARG A 50 8.39 -5.84 -7.28
C ARG A 50 9.20 -4.59 -7.66
N GLY A 51 8.58 -3.61 -8.32
CA GLY A 51 9.24 -2.39 -8.78
C GLY A 51 10.29 -2.60 -9.86
N LEU A 52 10.35 -3.79 -10.48
CA LEU A 52 11.40 -4.14 -11.43
C LEU A 52 11.22 -3.44 -12.77
N LYS A 53 9.98 -3.29 -13.26
CA LYS A 53 9.75 -2.61 -14.55
C LYS A 53 9.74 -1.10 -14.40
N SER A 54 9.19 -0.60 -13.30
CA SER A 54 9.12 0.85 -13.03
C SER A 54 10.44 1.42 -12.52
N GLN A 55 11.35 0.56 -12.03
CA GLN A 55 12.57 0.99 -11.31
C GLN A 55 12.26 1.94 -10.15
N SER A 56 11.07 1.82 -9.56
CA SER A 56 10.60 2.70 -8.50
C SER A 56 11.11 2.21 -7.15
N LEU A 57 11.89 3.06 -6.48
CA LEU A 57 12.33 2.80 -5.10
C LEU A 57 11.12 2.68 -4.16
N GLU A 58 10.08 3.48 -4.37
CA GLU A 58 8.86 3.40 -3.57
C GLU A 58 8.17 2.04 -3.72
N ALA A 59 8.11 1.50 -4.94
CA ALA A 59 7.53 0.19 -5.20
C ALA A 59 8.38 -0.95 -4.61
N LEU A 60 9.71 -0.83 -4.66
CA LEU A 60 10.63 -1.77 -4.01
C LEU A 60 10.46 -1.77 -2.49
N THR A 61 10.34 -0.58 -1.88
CA THR A 61 10.10 -0.44 -0.45
C THR A 61 8.74 -1.03 -0.08
N LEU A 62 7.67 -0.71 -0.81
CA LEU A 62 6.35 -1.26 -0.54
C LEU A 62 6.32 -2.79 -0.73
N ASP A 63 6.96 -3.34 -1.75
CA ASP A 63 7.10 -4.80 -1.93
C ASP A 63 7.78 -5.43 -0.73
N SER A 64 8.88 -4.84 -0.25
CA SER A 64 9.59 -5.32 0.94
C SER A 64 8.72 -5.31 2.19
N LEU A 65 7.91 -4.26 2.37
CA LEU A 65 6.99 -4.13 3.49
C LEU A 65 5.83 -5.12 3.45
N LEU A 66 5.35 -5.43 2.24
CA LEU A 66 4.26 -6.37 1.99
C LEU A 66 4.73 -7.83 1.88
N ARG A 67 5.98 -8.13 2.20
CA ARG A 67 6.44 -9.51 2.34
C ARG A 67 6.23 -10.02 3.76
N SER A 68 5.89 -11.31 3.84
CA SER A 68 5.92 -12.03 5.11
C SER A 68 7.35 -12.07 5.69
N ASN A 69 7.48 -12.52 6.94
CA ASN A 69 8.79 -12.75 7.55
C ASN A 69 9.57 -13.89 6.85
N THR A 70 8.92 -14.70 6.01
CA THR A 70 9.55 -15.71 5.15
C THR A 70 9.88 -15.18 3.75
N GLY A 71 9.59 -13.90 3.47
CA GLY A 71 9.85 -13.27 2.18
C GLY A 71 8.80 -13.54 1.11
N GLU A 72 7.73 -14.27 1.45
CA GLU A 72 6.65 -14.61 0.53
C GLU A 72 5.67 -13.44 0.37
N PRO A 73 5.14 -13.22 -0.85
CA PRO A 73 4.04 -12.27 -1.05
C PRO A 73 2.78 -12.80 -0.36
N PHE A 74 1.93 -11.89 0.11
CA PHE A 74 0.62 -12.25 0.65
C PHE A 74 -0.30 -12.70 -0.49
N ALA A 75 -0.79 -13.94 -0.44
CA ALA A 75 -1.65 -14.54 -1.48
C ALA A 75 -3.04 -13.90 -1.55
N ASP A 76 -3.41 -13.15 -0.52
CA ASP A 76 -4.69 -12.49 -0.31
C ASP A 76 -4.79 -11.08 -0.95
N LEU A 77 -3.71 -10.61 -1.59
CA LEU A 77 -3.66 -9.31 -2.27
C LEU A 77 -3.23 -9.45 -3.74
N ASP A 78 -4.14 -9.11 -4.66
CA ASP A 78 -3.78 -8.85 -6.06
C ASP A 78 -3.52 -7.35 -6.25
N LEU A 79 -2.28 -6.93 -6.01
CA LEU A 79 -1.88 -5.52 -6.10
C LEU A 79 -2.08 -4.94 -7.51
N LYS A 80 -1.90 -5.78 -8.54
CA LYS A 80 -2.03 -5.33 -9.93
C LYS A 80 -3.49 -4.99 -10.23
N GLN A 81 -4.39 -5.94 -9.94
CA GLN A 81 -5.83 -5.74 -10.16
C GLN A 81 -6.34 -4.54 -9.34
N LEU A 82 -5.94 -4.44 -8.06
CA LEU A 82 -6.32 -3.33 -7.20
C LEU A 82 -5.87 -1.98 -7.76
N GLY A 83 -4.64 -1.90 -8.26
CA GLY A 83 -4.09 -0.69 -8.86
C GLY A 83 -4.78 -0.31 -10.17
N GLU A 84 -5.11 -1.28 -11.03
CA GLU A 84 -5.88 -1.05 -12.26
C GLU A 84 -7.30 -0.54 -11.96
N GLN A 85 -7.96 -1.08 -10.92
CA GLN A 85 -9.27 -0.61 -10.47
C GLN A 85 -9.23 0.81 -9.88
N LEU A 86 -8.17 1.13 -9.13
CA LEU A 86 -7.92 2.50 -8.66
C LEU A 86 -7.81 3.49 -9.82
N LEU A 87 -7.11 3.11 -10.89
CA LEU A 87 -6.91 3.96 -12.07
C LEU A 87 -8.12 4.02 -13.00
N SER A 88 -8.99 3.01 -13.00
CA SER A 88 -10.23 3.03 -13.80
C SER A 88 -11.33 3.87 -13.15
N GLY A 89 -11.27 4.07 -11.83
CA GLY A 89 -12.30 4.78 -11.09
C GLY A 89 -13.61 4.00 -10.96
N GLN A 90 -13.57 2.68 -11.17
CA GLN A 90 -14.70 1.76 -11.02
C GLN A 90 -14.45 0.78 -9.86
N PRO A 91 -14.53 1.24 -8.59
CA PRO A 91 -14.37 0.37 -7.44
C PRO A 91 -15.56 -0.59 -7.31
N ASP A 92 -15.30 -1.89 -7.09
CA ASP A 92 -16.32 -2.89 -6.77
C ASP A 92 -16.33 -3.24 -5.26
N VAL A 93 -17.07 -4.27 -4.85
CA VAL A 93 -17.12 -4.71 -3.43
C VAL A 93 -15.84 -5.44 -3.03
N ASN A 94 -15.21 -6.17 -3.95
CA ASN A 94 -13.97 -6.90 -3.68
C ASN A 94 -12.80 -5.93 -3.47
N TYR A 95 -12.84 -4.82 -4.17
CA TYR A 95 -11.91 -3.70 -4.10
C TYR A 95 -11.81 -3.10 -2.68
N HIS A 96 -12.92 -2.82 -2.02
CA HIS A 96 -12.91 -2.24 -0.66
C HIS A 96 -12.25 -3.20 0.33
N LYS A 97 -12.58 -4.50 0.21
CA LYS A 97 -11.96 -5.55 1.01
C LYS A 97 -10.45 -5.63 0.77
N GLN A 98 -9.98 -5.51 -0.47
CA GLN A 98 -8.55 -5.51 -0.78
C GLN A 98 -7.82 -4.28 -0.20
N LEU A 99 -8.44 -3.09 -0.24
CA LEU A 99 -7.90 -1.89 0.43
C LEU A 99 -7.83 -2.06 1.94
N GLU A 100 -8.88 -2.62 2.57
CA GLU A 100 -8.88 -2.91 4.01
C GLU A 100 -7.78 -3.89 4.40
N ILE A 101 -7.59 -4.96 3.61
CA ILE A 101 -6.50 -5.92 3.83
C ILE A 101 -5.16 -5.19 3.74
N LEU A 102 -4.95 -4.37 2.70
CA LEU A 102 -3.72 -3.59 2.53
C LEU A 102 -3.46 -2.65 3.73
N ALA A 103 -4.48 -1.92 4.19
CA ALA A 103 -4.39 -1.04 5.35
C ALA A 103 -4.00 -1.81 6.62
N GLN A 104 -4.66 -2.96 6.86
CA GLN A 104 -4.34 -3.82 8.00
C GLN A 104 -2.90 -4.34 7.96
N ARG A 105 -2.37 -4.68 6.77
CA ARG A 105 -0.98 -5.12 6.61
C ARG A 105 0.01 -4.00 6.94
N LEU A 106 -0.24 -2.79 6.43
CA LEU A 106 0.59 -1.63 6.74
C LEU A 106 0.55 -1.30 8.24
N GLU A 107 -0.60 -1.41 8.88
CA GLU A 107 -0.74 -1.22 10.32
C GLU A 107 0.05 -2.26 11.13
N GLN A 108 -0.03 -3.53 10.75
CA GLN A 108 0.76 -4.60 11.36
C GLN A 108 2.26 -4.31 11.26
N LYS A 109 2.73 -3.85 10.10
CA LYS A 109 4.14 -3.49 9.89
C LYS A 109 4.53 -2.26 10.70
N ARG A 110 3.68 -1.24 10.77
CA ARG A 110 3.89 -0.07 11.62
C ARG A 110 4.06 -0.46 13.08
N ALA A 111 3.17 -1.32 13.60
CA ALA A 111 3.24 -1.83 14.95
C ALA A 111 4.51 -2.68 15.20
N GLU A 112 4.90 -3.52 14.23
CA GLU A 112 6.12 -4.32 14.30
C GLU A 112 7.38 -3.44 14.41
N ILE A 113 7.51 -2.43 13.54
CA ILE A 113 8.66 -1.51 13.54
C ILE A 113 8.66 -0.66 14.80
N ALA A 114 7.51 -0.16 15.25
CA ALA A 114 7.39 0.61 16.48
C ALA A 114 7.85 -0.18 17.71
N ARG A 115 7.51 -1.47 17.80
CA ARG A 115 8.00 -2.35 18.88
C ARG A 115 9.52 -2.49 18.83
N ARG A 116 10.10 -2.70 17.64
CA ARG A 116 11.57 -2.80 17.45
C ARG A 116 12.30 -1.51 17.81
N LEU A 117 11.70 -0.35 17.56
CA LEU A 117 12.25 0.96 17.92
C LEU A 117 12.22 1.21 19.43
N ARG A 118 11.17 0.77 20.15
CA ARG A 118 11.05 0.92 21.61
C ARG A 118 11.88 -0.08 22.42
N GLY A 119 12.20 -1.23 21.83
CA GLY A 119 13.06 -2.25 22.45
C GLY A 119 14.56 -2.00 22.30
N ARG A 120 14.95 -0.82 21.77
CA ARG A 120 16.32 -0.34 21.67
C ARG A 120 16.55 0.77 22.67
#